data_AF-A0A6P6IED6-F1
#
_entry.id   AF-A0A6P6IED6-F1
#
_cell.length_a   1.000
_cell.length_b   1.000
_cell.length_c   1.000
_cell.angle_alpha   90.00
_cell.angle_beta   90.00
_cell.angle_gamma   90.00
#
_symmetry.space_group_name_H-M   'P 1'
#
loop_
_entity.id
_entity.type
_entity.pdbx_description
1 polymer ?
#
loop_
_entity_poly.entity_id
_entity_poly.type
_entity_poly.pdbx_seq_one_letter_code
_entity_poly.pdbx_strand_id
1 'polypeptide(L)'
;MGHHPPRCYWYCKNKRRPKSCFCRGVPDAKAVRMCANKYMVKSCGKDGFCIQMRFHPFHVILINKMLSCAGADRLQTGVWGAFGKPQGTVARVHIGQVIMSTSTKVQNKEHMIETLCRAKFKFLGCQKFHISKKWGFTKFNVNEFEDMMAEK
;
A
#
# COMPACT_ATOMS: atom_id res chain seq x y z
N MET A 1 12.58 19.69 1.70
CA MET A 1 13.01 18.73 2.75
C MET A 1 12.45 17.35 2.43
N GLY A 2 13.32 16.43 2.03
CA GLY A 2 12.91 15.09 1.58
C GLY A 2 12.26 14.25 2.67
N HIS A 3 11.55 13.21 2.25
CA HIS A 3 11.08 12.17 3.17
C HIS A 3 12.26 11.34 3.67
N HIS A 4 12.23 10.93 4.94
CA HIS A 4 13.19 9.95 5.45
C HIS A 4 13.11 8.65 4.62
N PRO A 5 14.23 7.94 4.41
CA PRO A 5 14.22 6.70 3.65
C PRO A 5 13.26 5.68 4.28
N PRO A 6 12.51 4.90 3.47
CA PRO A 6 11.52 3.94 3.99
C PRO A 6 12.07 2.90 4.98
N ARG A 7 13.39 2.62 4.93
CA ARG A 7 14.08 1.71 5.85
C ARG A 7 13.89 2.07 7.33
N CYS A 8 13.75 3.36 7.65
CA CYS A 8 13.53 3.84 9.02
C CYS A 8 12.18 3.37 9.60
N TYR A 9 11.21 3.07 8.74
CA TYR A 9 9.82 2.76 9.11
C TYR A 9 9.37 1.37 8.63
N TRP A 10 10.31 0.53 8.18
CA TRP A 10 9.98 -0.74 7.55
C TRP A 10 9.33 -1.73 8.53
N TYR A 11 9.77 -1.74 9.79
CA TYR A 11 9.30 -2.67 10.80
C TYR A 11 8.26 -2.04 11.74
N CYS A 12 7.22 -2.80 12.06
CA CYS A 12 6.20 -2.40 13.03
C CYS A 12 6.71 -2.53 14.48
N LYS A 13 7.46 -1.53 14.97
CA LYS A 13 8.02 -1.55 16.34
C LYS A 13 7.11 -0.89 17.39
N ASN A 14 6.49 0.23 17.04
CA ASN A 14 5.73 1.05 17.98
C ASN A 14 4.26 0.60 18.09
N LYS A 15 3.54 1.03 19.13
CA LYS A 15 2.06 0.88 19.20
C LYS A 15 1.37 1.60 18.04
N ARG A 16 0.18 1.14 17.65
CA ARG A 16 -0.62 1.78 16.59
C ARG A 16 -0.96 3.21 17.01
N ARG A 17 -0.70 4.17 16.13
CA ARG A 17 -1.05 5.59 16.28
C ARG A 17 -1.89 6.01 15.08
N PRO A 18 -3.23 5.95 15.16
CA PRO A 18 -4.09 6.36 14.06
C PRO A 18 -4.08 7.89 13.90
N LYS A 19 -4.55 8.39 12.76
CA LYS A 19 -4.98 9.79 12.68
C LYS A 19 -6.02 10.05 13.75
N SER A 20 -5.86 11.16 14.44
CA SER A 20 -6.80 11.68 15.42
C SER A 20 -6.82 13.19 15.29
N CYS A 21 -7.66 13.88 16.07
CA CYS A 21 -7.62 15.35 16.16
C CYS A 21 -6.21 15.90 16.45
N PHE A 22 -5.33 15.09 17.02
CA PHE A 22 -3.94 15.43 17.37
C PHE A 22 -2.93 15.23 16.22
N CYS A 23 -3.26 14.55 15.11
CA CYS A 23 -2.31 14.20 14.04
C CYS A 23 -2.88 14.43 12.62
N ARG A 24 -2.43 15.47 11.89
CA ARG A 24 -2.88 15.82 10.52
C ARG A 24 -1.71 15.78 9.50
N GLY A 25 -1.90 15.11 8.35
CA GLY A 25 -0.99 15.07 7.18
C GLY A 25 -0.69 13.66 6.63
N VAL A 26 -0.82 13.42 5.31
CA VAL A 26 -0.64 12.08 4.67
C VAL A 26 -0.15 12.07 3.22
N PRO A 27 0.90 11.27 2.93
CA PRO A 27 1.16 10.71 1.61
C PRO A 27 0.73 9.23 1.49
N ASP A 28 0.11 8.90 0.35
CA ASP A 28 -0.50 7.61 0.03
C ASP A 28 0.41 6.62 -0.70
N ALA A 29 0.03 5.35 -0.72
CA ALA A 29 0.59 4.28 -1.56
C ALA A 29 0.26 4.45 -3.07
N LYS A 30 0.41 5.67 -3.56
CA LYS A 30 0.02 6.11 -4.90
C LYS A 30 0.85 5.44 -5.99
N ALA A 31 2.15 5.22 -5.74
CA ALA A 31 3.08 4.69 -6.73
C ALA A 31 2.75 3.28 -7.21
N VAL A 32 2.35 2.38 -6.30
CA VAL A 32 1.96 1.01 -6.62
C VAL A 32 0.73 1.01 -7.53
N ARG A 33 -0.32 1.72 -7.11
CA ARG A 33 -1.59 1.80 -7.85
C ARG A 33 -1.38 2.43 -9.23
N MET A 34 -0.59 3.49 -9.34
CA MET A 34 -0.27 4.13 -10.62
C MET A 34 0.50 3.18 -11.55
N CYS A 35 1.47 2.42 -11.03
CA CYS A 35 2.23 1.46 -11.83
C CYS A 35 1.32 0.37 -12.40
N ALA A 36 0.46 -0.21 -11.55
CA ALA A 36 -0.48 -1.23 -11.98
C ALA A 36 -1.49 -0.69 -13.01
N ASN A 37 -2.07 0.48 -12.73
CA ASN A 37 -3.04 1.12 -13.62
C ASN A 37 -2.44 1.46 -14.99
N LYS A 38 -1.22 2.01 -15.02
CA LYS A 38 -0.57 2.42 -16.28
C LYS A 38 -0.38 1.24 -17.25
N TYR A 39 0.02 0.07 -16.73
CA TYR A 39 0.20 -1.11 -17.57
C TYR A 39 -1.15 -1.70 -18.00
N MET A 40 -2.10 -1.85 -17.08
CA MET A 40 -3.39 -2.46 -17.37
C MET A 40 -4.24 -1.63 -18.35
N VAL A 41 -4.22 -0.29 -18.27
CA VAL A 41 -4.88 0.58 -19.25
C VAL A 41 -4.30 0.38 -20.65
N LYS A 42 -2.97 0.22 -20.75
CA LYS A 42 -2.30 0.01 -22.05
C LYS A 42 -2.62 -1.36 -22.66
N SER A 43 -2.68 -2.42 -21.84
CA SER A 43 -2.85 -3.79 -22.32
C SER A 43 -4.31 -4.21 -22.50
N CYS A 44 -5.17 -3.87 -21.54
CA CYS A 44 -6.54 -4.41 -21.47
C CYS A 44 -7.63 -3.36 -21.70
N GLY A 45 -7.25 -2.08 -21.84
CA GLY A 45 -8.20 -0.97 -21.85
C GLY A 45 -8.72 -0.62 -20.45
N LYS A 46 -9.27 0.59 -20.29
CA LYS A 46 -9.70 1.13 -18.99
C LYS A 46 -10.79 0.31 -18.30
N ASP A 47 -11.69 -0.28 -19.08
CA ASP A 47 -12.85 -1.03 -18.57
C ASP A 47 -12.57 -2.55 -18.46
N GLY A 48 -11.37 -2.99 -18.83
CA GLY A 48 -10.99 -4.41 -18.86
C GLY A 48 -10.60 -4.98 -17.50
N PHE A 49 -10.54 -4.16 -16.45
CA PHE A 49 -10.01 -4.56 -15.14
C PHE A 49 -10.54 -3.70 -13.98
N CYS A 50 -10.46 -4.26 -12.77
CA CYS A 50 -10.69 -3.52 -11.53
C CYS A 50 -9.54 -3.74 -10.55
N ILE A 51 -8.93 -2.66 -10.05
CA ILE A 51 -7.86 -2.69 -9.05
C ILE A 51 -8.39 -2.15 -7.72
N GLN A 52 -8.23 -2.95 -6.67
CA GLN A 52 -8.57 -2.56 -5.30
C GLN A 52 -7.35 -2.68 -4.39
N MET A 53 -6.97 -1.57 -3.76
CA MET A 53 -6.03 -1.58 -2.64
C MET A 53 -6.80 -2.01 -1.39
N ARG A 54 -6.38 -3.11 -0.75
CA ARG A 54 -7.09 -3.68 0.41
C ARG A 54 -6.64 -3.06 1.73
N PHE A 55 -5.39 -2.58 1.80
CA PHE A 55 -4.89 -1.91 2.99
C PHE A 55 -5.25 -0.43 3.00
N HIS A 56 -5.39 0.13 4.20
CA HIS A 56 -5.54 1.58 4.39
C HIS A 56 -4.44 2.11 5.32
N PRO A 57 -3.78 3.23 4.95
CA PRO A 57 -2.69 3.80 5.73
C PRO A 57 -3.22 4.62 6.91
N PHE A 58 -3.56 3.96 8.01
CA PHE A 58 -4.04 4.64 9.22
C PHE A 58 -2.92 5.07 10.16
N HIS A 59 -1.76 4.41 10.14
CA HIS A 59 -0.72 4.65 11.14
C HIS A 59 0.14 5.86 10.78
N VAL A 60 0.21 6.84 11.69
CA VAL A 60 1.03 8.05 11.52
C VAL A 60 2.46 7.81 12.01
N ILE A 61 3.43 8.19 11.18
CA ILE A 61 4.87 8.23 11.46
C ILE A 61 5.23 9.60 12.01
N LEU A 62 6.08 9.60 13.02
CA LEU A 62 6.61 10.82 13.62
C LEU A 62 8.12 10.93 13.39
N ILE A 63 8.59 12.17 13.25
CA ILE A 63 9.99 12.49 13.03
C ILE A 63 10.36 13.64 13.95
N ASN A 64 11.43 13.47 14.71
CA ASN A 64 12.15 14.58 15.33
C ASN A 64 13.15 15.12 14.29
N LYS A 65 12.82 16.23 13.63
CA LYS A 65 13.66 16.77 12.54
C LYS A 65 14.85 17.50 13.14
N MET A 66 16.05 17.05 12.82
CA MET A 66 17.28 17.76 13.11
C MET A 66 17.55 18.86 12.08
N LEU A 67 18.16 19.96 12.52
CA LEU A 67 18.66 21.00 11.62
C LEU A 67 19.91 20.50 10.90
N SER A 68 19.93 20.64 9.57
CA SER A 68 21.07 20.29 8.73
C SER A 68 21.80 21.56 8.28
N CYS A 69 22.34 22.32 9.23
CA CYS A 69 23.13 23.52 8.98
C CYS A 69 24.42 23.51 9.82
N ALA A 70 25.45 24.25 9.37
CA ALA A 70 26.66 24.42 10.16
C ALA A 70 26.33 25.14 11.48
N GLY A 71 26.82 24.60 12.61
CA GLY A 71 26.50 25.12 13.94
C GLY A 71 25.11 24.74 14.48
N ALA A 72 24.45 23.71 13.91
CA ALA A 72 23.15 23.22 14.37
C ALA A 72 23.11 22.90 15.88
N ASP A 73 24.22 22.44 16.45
CA ASP A 73 24.34 22.11 17.87
C ASP A 73 24.08 23.31 18.79
N ARG A 74 24.27 24.55 18.30
CA ARG A 74 23.99 25.78 19.06
C ARG A 74 22.52 26.19 18.99
N LEU A 75 21.79 25.73 17.96
CA LEU A 75 20.44 26.18 17.65
C LEU A 75 19.36 25.15 18.02
N GLN A 76 19.75 23.89 18.18
CA GLN A 76 18.83 22.79 18.43
C GLN A 76 19.10 22.13 19.77
N THR A 77 18.03 21.73 20.47
CA THR A 77 18.07 21.03 21.76
C THR A 77 18.42 19.54 21.69
N GLY A 78 18.90 19.07 20.54
CA GLY A 78 19.25 17.66 20.30
C GLY A 78 18.10 16.70 20.60
N VAL A 79 18.29 15.83 21.58
CA VAL A 79 17.34 14.77 21.98
C VAL A 79 16.39 15.22 23.11
N TRP A 80 16.59 16.41 23.69
CA TRP A 80 15.67 16.90 24.71
C TRP A 80 14.30 17.21 24.08
N GLY A 81 13.23 16.66 24.65
CA GLY A 81 11.89 16.75 24.04
C GLY A 81 11.74 16.00 22.71
N ALA A 82 12.42 14.86 22.54
CA ALA A 82 12.50 14.09 21.29
C ALA A 82 11.18 13.50 20.73
N PHE A 83 10.01 13.89 21.24
CA PHE A 83 8.75 13.47 20.65
C PHE A 83 8.60 14.09 19.25
N GLY A 84 8.62 13.23 18.23
CA GLY A 84 8.56 13.66 16.85
C GLY A 84 7.23 14.32 16.46
N LYS A 85 7.26 15.13 15.40
CA LYS A 85 6.06 15.67 14.76
C LYS A 85 5.56 14.70 13.68
N PRO A 86 4.25 14.63 13.41
CA PRO A 86 3.70 13.76 12.37
C PRO A 86 4.23 14.19 10.98
N GLN A 87 4.80 13.25 10.22
CA GLN A 87 5.34 13.50 8.87
C GLN A 87 4.53 12.81 7.76
N GLY A 88 3.91 11.67 8.04
CA GLY A 88 3.12 10.94 7.05
C GLY A 88 2.46 9.70 7.63
N THR A 89 1.75 8.93 6.80
CA THR A 89 1.13 7.67 7.21
C THR A 89 1.68 6.47 6.48
N VAL A 90 1.59 5.33 7.15
CA VAL A 90 1.94 4.02 6.63
C VAL A 90 0.83 3.03 6.96
N ALA A 91 0.69 2.04 6.11
CA ALA A 91 -0.16 0.89 6.37
C ALA A 91 0.66 -0.20 7.06
N ARG A 92 0.11 -0.76 8.13
CA ARG A 92 0.67 -1.96 8.76
C ARG A 92 0.07 -3.19 8.09
N VAL A 93 0.92 -4.11 7.68
CA VAL A 93 0.54 -5.34 6.98
C VAL A 93 1.13 -6.52 7.72
N HIS A 94 0.32 -7.56 7.93
CA HIS A 94 0.74 -8.82 8.52
C HIS A 94 1.13 -9.83 7.43
N ILE A 95 1.86 -10.87 7.81
CA ILE A 95 2.21 -11.96 6.88
C ILE A 95 0.92 -12.63 6.40
N GLY A 96 0.79 -12.85 5.09
CA GLY A 96 -0.42 -13.43 4.47
C GLY A 96 -1.58 -12.46 4.25
N GLN A 97 -1.49 -11.22 4.74
CA GLN A 97 -2.53 -10.22 4.49
C GLN A 97 -2.48 -9.75 3.03
N VAL A 98 -3.64 -9.74 2.37
CA VAL A 98 -3.76 -9.26 0.98
C VAL A 98 -3.57 -7.75 0.92
N ILE A 99 -2.65 -7.32 0.06
CA ILE A 99 -2.25 -5.92 -0.09
C ILE A 99 -3.04 -5.25 -1.23
N MET A 100 -2.99 -5.87 -2.41
CA MET A 100 -3.64 -5.39 -3.63
C MET A 100 -4.39 -6.56 -4.26
N SER A 101 -5.60 -6.30 -4.74
CA SER A 101 -6.42 -7.25 -5.50
C SER A 101 -6.71 -6.67 -6.87
N THR A 102 -6.59 -7.49 -7.90
CA THR A 102 -6.91 -7.15 -9.29
C THR A 102 -7.88 -8.19 -9.82
N SER A 103 -9.00 -7.73 -10.39
CA SER A 103 -10.00 -8.59 -11.03
C SER A 103 -10.06 -8.26 -12.51
N THR A 104 -9.98 -9.29 -13.35
CA THR A 104 -10.01 -9.19 -14.81
C THR A 104 -10.76 -10.38 -15.40
N LYS A 105 -11.11 -10.29 -16.69
CA LYS A 105 -11.56 -11.47 -17.45
C LYS A 105 -10.43 -12.50 -17.57
N VAL A 106 -10.78 -13.77 -17.76
CA VAL A 106 -9.82 -14.90 -17.85
C VAL A 106 -8.82 -14.72 -18.99
N GLN A 107 -9.23 -14.09 -20.09
CA GLN A 107 -8.38 -13.78 -21.25
C GLN A 107 -7.15 -12.92 -20.88
N ASN A 108 -7.28 -12.03 -19.89
CA ASN A 108 -6.23 -11.07 -19.52
C ASN A 108 -5.34 -11.55 -18.35
N LYS A 109 -5.36 -12.86 -18.06
CA LYS A 109 -4.66 -13.45 -16.91
C LYS A 109 -3.15 -13.18 -16.93
N GLU A 110 -2.51 -13.28 -18.09
CA GLU A 110 -1.06 -13.07 -18.22
C GLU A 110 -0.67 -11.62 -17.93
N HIS A 111 -1.42 -10.68 -18.50
CA HIS A 111 -1.25 -9.25 -18.23
C HIS A 111 -1.48 -8.90 -16.76
N MET A 112 -2.41 -9.56 -16.08
CA MET A 112 -2.60 -9.40 -14.64
C MET A 112 -1.36 -9.83 -13.86
N ILE A 113 -0.76 -11.00 -14.16
CA ILE A 113 0.44 -11.48 -13.47
C ILE A 113 1.61 -10.50 -13.68
N GLU A 114 1.82 -10.03 -14.90
CA GLU A 114 2.86 -9.06 -15.23
C GLU A 114 2.66 -7.72 -14.50
N THR A 115 1.40 -7.28 -14.36
CA THR A 115 1.05 -6.09 -13.57
C THR A 115 1.46 -6.23 -12.11
N LEU A 116 1.16 -7.39 -11.51
CA LEU A 116 1.51 -7.68 -10.14
C LEU A 116 3.04 -7.77 -9.96
N CYS A 117 3.75 -8.35 -10.93
CA CYS A 117 5.22 -8.34 -10.98
C CYS A 117 5.79 -6.92 -10.97
N ARG A 118 5.26 -6.02 -11.79
CA ARG A 118 5.69 -4.61 -11.83
C ARG A 118 5.36 -3.87 -10.53
N ALA A 119 4.19 -4.13 -9.96
CA ALA A 119 3.76 -3.53 -8.70
C ALA A 119 4.62 -4.01 -7.51
N LYS A 120 5.08 -5.27 -7.52
CA LYS A 120 5.94 -5.87 -6.49
C LYS A 120 7.21 -5.07 -6.26
N PHE A 121 7.86 -4.56 -7.31
CA PHE A 121 9.07 -3.73 -7.18
C PHE A 121 8.85 -2.40 -6.45
N LYS A 122 7.59 -1.96 -6.27
CA LYS A 122 7.26 -0.75 -5.51
C LYS A 122 7.01 -1.02 -4.03
N PHE A 123 7.00 -2.28 -3.62
CA PHE A 123 6.93 -2.69 -2.22
C PHE A 123 8.31 -3.05 -1.69
N LEU A 124 8.45 -2.90 -0.37
CA LEU A 124 9.62 -3.37 0.37
C LEU A 124 9.37 -4.80 0.84
N GLY A 125 10.37 -5.67 0.73
CA GLY A 125 10.29 -7.08 1.12
C GLY A 125 9.71 -7.99 0.04
N CYS A 126 9.43 -9.24 0.40
CA CYS A 126 9.01 -10.27 -0.54
C CYS A 126 7.48 -10.40 -0.58
N GLN A 127 6.87 -10.11 -1.73
CA GLN A 127 5.45 -10.38 -1.97
C GLN A 127 5.26 -11.65 -2.81
N LYS A 128 4.21 -12.40 -2.46
CA LYS A 128 3.73 -13.58 -3.18
C LYS A 128 2.47 -13.22 -3.96
N PHE A 129 2.30 -13.86 -5.12
CA PHE A 129 1.09 -13.73 -5.93
C PHE A 129 0.23 -14.97 -5.73
N HIS A 130 -1.08 -14.76 -5.59
CA HIS A 130 -2.05 -15.83 -5.45
C HIS A 130 -3.21 -15.55 -6.40
N ILE A 131 -3.57 -16.55 -7.21
CA ILE A 131 -4.78 -16.52 -8.03
C ILE A 131 -5.91 -17.03 -7.15
N SER A 132 -6.95 -16.21 -6.98
CA SER A 132 -8.11 -16.58 -6.18
C SER A 132 -8.97 -17.60 -6.93
N LYS A 133 -9.56 -18.56 -6.20
CA LYS A 133 -10.62 -19.45 -6.70
C LYS A 133 -12.01 -18.82 -6.66
N LYS A 134 -12.10 -17.61 -6.11
CA LYS A 134 -13.35 -16.86 -5.94
C LYS A 134 -13.72 -16.09 -7.19
N TRP A 135 -15.02 -15.84 -7.37
CA TRP A 135 -15.51 -14.97 -8.44
C TRP A 135 -15.19 -13.49 -8.16
N GLY A 136 -14.04 -13.03 -8.65
CA GLY A 136 -13.59 -11.64 -8.50
C GLY A 136 -13.39 -11.23 -7.03
N PHE A 137 -14.19 -10.28 -6.54
CA PHE A 137 -14.13 -9.78 -5.16
C PHE A 137 -15.23 -10.33 -4.24
N THR A 138 -16.01 -11.30 -4.72
CA THR A 138 -17.05 -11.94 -3.91
C THR A 138 -16.45 -12.93 -2.92
N LYS A 139 -17.31 -13.48 -2.05
CA LYS A 139 -16.93 -14.52 -1.10
C LYS A 139 -17.00 -15.93 -1.70
N PHE A 140 -17.81 -16.11 -2.74
CA PHE A 140 -18.15 -17.39 -3.37
C PHE A 140 -17.06 -17.89 -4.31
N ASN A 141 -16.95 -19.20 -4.43
CA ASN A 141 -16.13 -19.82 -5.47
C ASN A 141 -16.76 -19.62 -6.86
N VAL A 142 -15.97 -19.80 -7.91
CA VAL A 142 -16.46 -19.65 -9.29
C VAL A 142 -17.62 -20.63 -9.57
N ASN A 143 -17.44 -21.92 -9.26
CA ASN A 143 -18.45 -22.95 -9.49
C ASN A 143 -19.77 -22.65 -8.76
N GLU A 144 -19.69 -22.37 -7.45
CA GLU A 144 -20.86 -22.01 -6.63
C GLU A 144 -21.59 -20.79 -7.20
N PHE A 145 -20.84 -19.82 -7.74
CA PHE A 145 -21.43 -18.62 -8.32
C PHE A 145 -22.12 -18.91 -9.66
N GLU A 146 -21.57 -19.80 -10.47
CA GLU A 146 -22.18 -20.25 -11.73
C GLU A 146 -23.48 -21.00 -11.47
N ASP A 147 -23.49 -21.91 -10.49
CA ASP A 147 -24.69 -22.66 -10.09
C ASP A 147 -25.82 -21.71 -9.62
N MET A 148 -25.52 -20.76 -8.73
CA MET A 148 -26.48 -19.75 -8.27
C MET A 148 -27.03 -18.85 -9.39
N MET A 149 -26.26 -18.63 -10.46
CA MET A 149 -26.68 -17.83 -11.61
C MET A 149 -27.50 -18.65 -12.60
N ALA A 150 -27.33 -19.98 -12.63
CA ALA A 150 -28.09 -20.91 -13.46
C ALA A 150 -29.45 -21.27 -12.85
N GLU A 151 -29.59 -21.23 -11.53
CA GLU A 151 -30.86 -21.44 -10.81
C GLU A 151 -31.84 -20.25 -10.89
N LYS A 152 -31.39 -19.09 -11.36
CA LYS A 152 -32.19 -17.87 -11.54
C LYS A 152 -32.77 -17.75 -12.95
#